data_AF-A0A5R9F6C7-F1
#
_entry.id   AF-A0A5R9F6C7-F1
#
_cell.length_a   1.000
_cell.length_b   1.000
_cell.length_c   1.000
_cell.angle_alpha   90.00
_cell.angle_beta   90.00
_cell.angle_gamma   90.00
#
_symmetry.space_group_name_H-M   'P 1'
#
loop_
_entity.id
_entity.type
_entity.pdbx_description
1 polymer ?
#
loop_
_entity_poly.entity_id
_entity_poly.type
_entity_poly.pdbx_seq_one_letter_code
_entity_poly.pdbx_strand_id
1 'polypeptide(L)'
;MRFWGNKKGKNKREEDKSYPLIKASLTDVRKAIGEFSDNKREGVSLKVLVKDNHEIDYHLLAPYLGGIPEQQFFMSKETFEIFPAEERDMPVWIDVVQIAVDQYIKSENELPLIDGDPFYKVSYYKLEKKSFLKQRPPLDFYLTEQENMITHQKP
;
A
#
# COMPACT_ATOMS: atom_id res chain seq x y z
N MET A 1 -25.53 -1.87 -51.73
CA MET A 1 -24.42 -2.11 -50.78
C MET A 1 -23.48 -0.90 -50.80
N ARG A 2 -23.37 -0.16 -49.70
CA ARG A 2 -22.40 0.91 -49.53
C ARG A 2 -21.77 0.76 -48.15
N PHE A 3 -20.50 0.39 -48.16
CA PHE A 3 -19.62 0.28 -46.99
C PHE A 3 -19.08 1.66 -46.63
N TRP A 4 -19.19 2.03 -45.36
CA TRP A 4 -18.50 3.16 -44.72
C TRP A 4 -18.61 2.91 -43.22
N GLY A 5 -17.58 2.86 -42.38
CA GLY A 5 -16.14 2.95 -42.48
C GLY A 5 -15.68 2.97 -41.02
N ASN A 6 -14.95 1.94 -40.59
CA ASN A 6 -14.54 1.76 -39.19
C ASN A 6 -13.71 2.94 -38.69
N LYS A 7 -14.25 3.66 -37.70
CA LYS A 7 -13.54 4.70 -36.94
C LYS A 7 -12.62 4.00 -35.93
N LYS A 8 -11.38 3.72 -36.34
CA LYS A 8 -10.32 3.22 -35.44
C LYS A 8 -10.10 4.25 -34.33
N GLY A 9 -10.48 3.89 -33.11
CA GLY A 9 -10.09 4.61 -31.90
C GLY A 9 -8.56 4.62 -31.80
N LYS A 10 -7.96 5.81 -31.90
CA LYS A 10 -6.57 6.03 -31.53
C LYS A 10 -6.50 6.00 -30.01
N ASN A 11 -6.33 4.80 -29.42
CA ASN A 11 -5.72 4.70 -28.11
C ASN A 11 -4.28 5.16 -28.27
N LYS A 12 -4.03 6.39 -27.82
CA LYS A 12 -2.72 6.99 -27.66
C LYS A 12 -2.03 6.18 -26.56
N ARG A 13 -1.42 5.06 -26.93
CA ARG A 13 -0.43 4.40 -26.06
C ARG A 13 0.67 5.44 -25.86
N GLU A 14 0.83 5.86 -24.62
CA GLU A 14 1.97 6.65 -24.19
C GLU A 14 3.23 5.98 -24.74
N GLU A 15 4.10 6.77 -25.37
CA GLU A 15 5.38 6.31 -25.86
C GLU A 15 6.11 5.62 -24.69
N ASP A 16 6.47 4.35 -24.87
CA ASP A 16 7.30 3.59 -23.92
C ASP A 16 8.63 4.34 -23.76
N LYS A 17 8.66 5.29 -22.82
CA LYS A 17 9.90 5.83 -22.28
C LYS A 17 10.55 4.67 -21.55
N SER A 18 11.43 3.97 -22.25
CA SER A 18 12.28 2.93 -21.66
C SER A 18 13.21 3.60 -20.67
N TYR A 19 12.80 3.65 -19.40
CA TYR A 19 13.64 4.11 -18.31
C TYR A 19 14.80 3.13 -18.07
N PRO A 20 16.01 3.60 -17.76
CA PRO A 20 17.14 2.72 -17.46
C PRO A 20 16.89 1.98 -16.14
N LEU A 21 17.49 0.79 -16.01
CA LEU A 21 17.59 0.11 -14.72
C LEU A 21 18.61 0.85 -13.84
N ILE A 22 18.28 1.06 -12.57
CA ILE A 22 19.12 1.76 -11.61
C ILE A 22 19.24 0.98 -10.30
N LYS A 23 20.33 1.23 -9.57
CA LYS A 23 20.44 0.83 -8.17
C LYS A 23 19.80 1.90 -7.31
N ALA A 24 18.67 1.57 -6.68
CA ALA A 24 17.96 2.44 -5.75
C ALA A 24 17.79 1.73 -4.41
N SER A 25 18.02 2.42 -3.31
CA SER A 25 17.78 1.91 -1.94
C SER A 25 16.33 2.13 -1.51
N LEU A 26 15.94 1.50 -0.40
CA LEU A 26 14.63 1.74 0.24
C LEU A 26 14.41 3.23 0.57
N THR A 27 15.48 3.93 0.97
CA THR A 27 15.46 5.37 1.25
C THR A 27 15.20 6.18 -0.01
N ASP A 28 15.79 5.80 -1.15
CA ASP A 28 15.57 6.49 -2.43
C ASP A 28 14.11 6.32 -2.88
N VAL A 29 13.56 5.11 -2.74
CA VAL A 29 12.15 4.84 -3.05
C VAL A 29 11.21 5.64 -2.14
N ARG A 30 11.49 5.68 -0.83
CA ARG A 30 10.75 6.53 0.13
C ARG A 30 10.77 8.00 -0.28
N LYS A 31 11.94 8.52 -0.67
CA LYS A 31 12.09 9.90 -1.14
C LYS A 31 11.26 10.15 -2.40
N ALA A 32 11.33 9.26 -3.38
CA ALA A 32 10.58 9.37 -4.63
C ALA A 32 9.06 9.32 -4.41
N ILE A 33 8.58 8.50 -3.48
CA ILE A 33 7.16 8.46 -3.09
C ILE A 33 6.75 9.77 -2.40
N GLY A 34 7.60 10.32 -1.53
CA GLY A 34 7.40 11.65 -0.94
C GLY A 34 7.27 12.73 -2.01
N GLU A 35 8.22 12.78 -2.95
CA GLU A 35 8.17 13.73 -4.07
C GLU A 35 6.95 13.53 -4.96
N PHE A 36 6.55 12.29 -5.25
CA PHE A 36 5.30 11.99 -5.93
C PHE A 36 4.09 12.54 -5.14
N SER A 37 4.07 12.34 -3.82
CA SER A 37 2.99 12.83 -2.96
C SER A 37 2.87 14.35 -3.00
N ASP A 38 4.00 15.07 -2.99
CA ASP A 38 4.02 16.53 -3.02
C ASP A 38 3.58 17.10 -4.38
N ASN A 39 3.82 16.36 -5.46
CA ASN A 39 3.57 16.81 -6.84
C ASN A 39 2.30 16.23 -7.47
N LYS A 40 1.63 15.26 -6.83
CA LYS A 40 0.40 14.66 -7.35
C LYS A 40 -0.72 15.70 -7.41
N ARG A 41 -1.66 15.52 -8.34
CA ARG A 41 -2.87 16.34 -8.40
C ARG A 41 -3.74 16.11 -7.18
N GLU A 42 -4.46 17.15 -6.76
CA GLU A 42 -5.43 17.04 -5.68
C GLU A 42 -6.44 15.91 -5.95
N GLY A 43 -6.77 15.14 -4.91
CA GLY A 43 -7.65 13.98 -5.00
C GLY A 43 -7.00 12.69 -5.52
N VAL A 44 -5.75 12.72 -6.00
CA VAL A 44 -5.01 11.49 -6.33
C VAL A 44 -4.52 10.83 -5.05
N SER A 45 -4.88 9.56 -4.84
CA SER A 45 -4.41 8.76 -3.71
C SER A 45 -3.04 8.13 -4.00
N LEU A 46 -2.20 7.96 -2.98
CA LEU A 46 -0.96 7.18 -3.11
C LEU A 46 -1.20 5.71 -3.44
N LYS A 47 -2.42 5.18 -3.22
CA LYS A 47 -2.81 3.81 -3.62
C LYS A 47 -2.58 3.54 -5.10
N VAL A 48 -2.55 4.56 -5.97
CA VAL A 48 -2.25 4.38 -7.41
C VAL A 48 -0.83 3.88 -7.67
N LEU A 49 0.09 4.08 -6.72
CA LEU A 49 1.46 3.60 -6.79
C LEU A 49 1.58 2.11 -6.48
N VAL A 50 0.52 1.46 -6.02
CA VAL A 50 0.57 0.10 -5.48
C VAL A 50 -0.34 -0.82 -6.30
N LYS A 51 0.25 -1.83 -6.92
CA LYS A 51 -0.47 -2.86 -7.67
C LYS A 51 -1.23 -3.79 -6.73
N ASP A 52 -2.11 -4.63 -7.26
CA ASP A 52 -2.92 -5.57 -6.48
C ASP A 52 -2.11 -6.63 -5.72
N ASN A 53 -0.88 -6.89 -6.12
CA ASN A 53 0.06 -7.77 -5.44
C ASN A 53 1.07 -7.01 -4.56
N HIS A 54 0.77 -5.76 -4.19
CA HIS A 54 1.60 -4.88 -3.35
C HIS A 54 2.93 -4.44 -3.96
N GLU A 55 3.22 -4.80 -5.21
CA GLU A 55 4.35 -4.20 -5.93
C GLU A 55 4.13 -2.71 -6.17
N ILE A 56 5.21 -1.95 -6.09
CA ILE A 56 5.20 -0.55 -6.48
C ILE A 56 5.18 -0.42 -8.01
N ASP A 57 4.34 0.46 -8.53
CA ASP A 57 4.35 0.86 -9.93
C ASP A 57 5.46 1.90 -10.18
N TYR A 58 6.64 1.40 -10.51
CA TYR A 58 7.80 2.24 -10.79
C TYR A 58 7.66 3.08 -12.05
N HIS A 59 6.71 2.82 -12.94
CA HIS A 59 6.51 3.72 -14.08
C HIS A 59 6.01 5.09 -13.63
N LEU A 60 5.24 5.14 -12.54
CA LEU A 60 4.77 6.38 -11.91
C LEU A 60 5.88 7.08 -11.11
N LEU A 61 6.86 6.32 -10.59
CA LEU A 61 7.97 6.85 -9.80
C LEU A 61 9.24 7.15 -10.62
N ALA A 62 9.36 6.61 -11.83
CA ALA A 62 10.54 6.76 -12.66
C ALA A 62 10.96 8.21 -12.92
N PRO A 63 10.04 9.20 -13.07
CA PRO A 63 10.43 10.61 -13.17
C PRO A 63 11.17 11.15 -11.94
N TYR A 64 10.93 10.60 -10.76
CA TYR A 64 11.51 11.02 -9.48
C TYR A 64 12.76 10.20 -9.12
N LEU A 65 12.81 8.93 -9.54
CA LEU A 65 13.96 8.05 -9.34
C LEU A 65 15.05 8.19 -10.42
N GLY A 66 14.68 8.70 -11.61
CA GLY A 66 15.58 8.74 -12.78
C GLY A 66 15.73 7.39 -13.48
N GLY A 67 14.95 6.38 -13.10
CA GLY A 67 15.02 5.02 -13.63
C GLY A 67 14.07 4.06 -12.92
N ILE A 68 14.12 2.78 -13.31
CA ILE A 68 13.41 1.69 -12.64
C ILE A 68 14.40 0.95 -11.72
N PRO A 69 14.10 0.76 -10.43
CA PRO A 69 14.96 0.00 -9.54
C PRO A 69 15.22 -1.44 -10.03
N GLU A 70 16.47 -1.88 -9.95
CA GLU A 70 16.86 -3.29 -10.20
C GLU A 70 16.25 -4.23 -9.16
N GLN A 71 16.11 -3.76 -7.92
CA GLN A 71 15.50 -4.49 -6.82
C GLN A 71 14.04 -4.10 -6.63
N GLN A 72 13.21 -5.09 -6.30
CA GLN A 72 11.80 -4.87 -6.01
C GLN A 72 11.60 -4.46 -4.55
N PHE A 73 10.60 -3.61 -4.35
CA PHE A 73 10.10 -3.20 -3.04
C PHE A 73 8.57 -3.28 -3.10
N PHE A 74 7.98 -3.55 -1.95
CA PHE A 74 6.55 -3.76 -1.80
C PHE A 74 5.99 -2.71 -0.86
N MET A 75 4.74 -2.31 -1.06
CA MET A 75 4.12 -1.23 -0.32
C MET A 75 2.70 -1.60 0.08
N SER A 76 2.34 -1.32 1.34
CA SER A 76 0.96 -1.45 1.82
C SER A 76 0.05 -0.44 1.11
N LYS A 77 -1.16 -0.85 0.72
CA LYS A 77 -2.15 0.09 0.16
C LYS A 77 -2.81 0.91 1.25
N GLU A 78 -2.86 0.41 2.47
CA GLU A 78 -3.59 1.06 3.57
C GLU A 78 -2.70 1.96 4.42
N THR A 79 -1.46 1.55 4.75
CA THR A 79 -0.54 2.34 5.59
C THR A 79 0.58 3.01 4.80
N PHE A 80 0.75 2.67 3.51
CA PHE A 80 1.83 3.16 2.66
C PHE A 80 3.25 2.81 3.16
N GLU A 81 3.37 1.88 4.11
CA GLU A 81 4.66 1.38 4.57
C GLU A 81 5.33 0.54 3.46
N ILE A 82 6.65 0.69 3.32
CA ILE A 82 7.44 0.08 2.24
C ILE A 82 8.43 -0.93 2.81
N PHE A 83 8.48 -2.09 2.16
CA PHE A 83 9.21 -3.29 2.57
C PHE A 83 10.17 -3.74 1.48
N PRO A 84 11.32 -4.31 1.86
CA PRO A 84 12.24 -4.96 0.92
C PRO A 84 11.66 -6.30 0.42
N ALA A 85 12.28 -6.87 -0.61
CA ALA A 85 11.74 -8.06 -1.28
C ALA A 85 11.66 -9.30 -0.38
N GLU A 86 12.54 -9.39 0.62
CA GLU A 86 12.57 -10.47 1.62
C GLU A 86 11.32 -10.45 2.51
N GLU A 87 10.64 -9.30 2.61
CA GLU A 87 9.48 -9.06 3.46
C GLU A 87 8.19 -8.83 2.65
N ARG A 88 8.14 -9.31 1.40
CA ARG A 88 7.01 -9.08 0.47
C ARG A 88 5.62 -9.45 1.01
N ASP A 89 5.53 -10.34 2.00
CA ASP A 89 4.26 -10.77 2.60
C ASP A 89 3.76 -9.80 3.68
N MET A 90 4.64 -8.95 4.24
CA MET A 90 4.31 -7.95 5.26
C MET A 90 3.21 -6.96 4.84
N PRO A 91 3.26 -6.31 3.67
CA PRO A 91 2.23 -5.36 3.27
C PRO A 91 0.85 -6.03 3.09
N VAL A 92 0.82 -7.31 2.73
CA VAL A 92 -0.43 -8.09 2.67
C VAL A 92 -1.05 -8.22 4.06
N TRP A 93 -0.26 -8.63 5.05
CA TRP A 93 -0.73 -8.77 6.42
C TRP A 93 -1.14 -7.43 7.04
N ILE A 94 -0.41 -6.38 6.72
CA ILE A 94 -0.74 -5.03 7.15
C ILE A 94 -2.11 -4.63 6.58
N ASP A 95 -2.31 -4.72 5.27
CA ASP A 95 -3.59 -4.33 4.67
C ASP A 95 -4.75 -5.17 5.22
N VAL A 96 -4.56 -6.48 5.41
CA VAL A 96 -5.58 -7.36 5.99
C VAL A 96 -6.00 -6.89 7.39
N VAL A 97 -5.03 -6.55 8.24
CA VAL A 97 -5.32 -6.16 9.62
C VAL A 97 -5.84 -4.72 9.68
N GLN A 98 -5.31 -3.79 8.88
CA GLN A 98 -5.78 -2.41 8.84
C GLN A 98 -7.25 -2.37 8.41
N ILE A 99 -7.61 -3.08 7.33
CA ILE A 99 -9.00 -3.19 6.87
C ILE A 99 -9.91 -3.77 7.97
N ALA A 100 -9.45 -4.81 8.68
CA ALA A 100 -10.23 -5.42 9.75
C ALA A 100 -10.43 -4.46 10.94
N VAL A 101 -9.39 -3.69 11.29
CA VAL A 101 -9.44 -2.67 12.33
C VAL A 101 -10.39 -1.55 11.94
N ASP A 102 -10.27 -1.01 10.73
CA ASP A 102 -11.13 0.07 10.22
C ASP A 102 -12.61 -0.35 10.21
N GLN A 103 -12.89 -1.59 9.80
CA GLN A 103 -14.23 -2.16 9.83
C GLN A 103 -14.77 -2.27 11.25
N TYR A 104 -13.95 -2.73 12.20
CA TYR A 104 -14.32 -2.84 13.60
C TYR A 104 -14.62 -1.47 14.22
N ILE A 105 -13.74 -0.49 14.01
CA ILE A 105 -13.93 0.88 14.51
C ILE A 105 -15.22 1.48 13.94
N LYS A 106 -15.46 1.28 12.64
CA LYS A 106 -16.67 1.77 11.98
C LYS A 106 -17.95 1.11 12.51
N SER A 107 -17.92 -0.16 12.90
CA SER A 107 -19.12 -0.88 13.34
C SER A 107 -19.38 -0.77 14.84
N GLU A 108 -18.32 -0.83 15.67
CA GLU A 108 -18.43 -0.86 17.13
C GLU A 108 -18.14 0.50 17.77
N ASN A 109 -17.56 1.46 17.04
CA ASN A 109 -17.11 2.76 17.56
C ASN A 109 -16.13 2.62 18.74
N GLU A 110 -15.33 1.54 18.72
CA GLU A 110 -14.34 1.18 19.74
C GLU A 110 -13.05 0.68 19.07
N LEU A 111 -11.92 0.77 19.78
CA LEU A 111 -10.64 0.25 19.29
C LEU A 111 -10.53 -1.26 19.58
N PRO A 112 -10.10 -2.09 18.61
CA PRO A 112 -9.94 -3.53 18.79
C PRO A 112 -8.66 -3.87 19.53
N LEU A 113 -8.46 -3.34 20.74
CA LEU A 113 -7.23 -3.50 21.54
C LEU A 113 -7.36 -4.60 22.58
N ILE A 114 -6.22 -5.11 23.05
CA ILE A 114 -6.16 -5.93 24.27
C ILE A 114 -6.29 -5.01 25.48
N ASP A 115 -7.27 -5.28 26.34
CA ASP A 115 -7.55 -4.42 27.49
C ASP A 115 -6.37 -4.44 28.48
N GLY A 116 -5.86 -3.26 28.84
CA GLY A 116 -4.73 -3.10 29.75
C GLY A 116 -3.34 -3.34 29.13
N ASP A 117 -3.24 -3.58 27.82
CA ASP A 117 -1.95 -3.68 27.14
C ASP A 117 -1.34 -2.27 26.95
N PRO A 118 -0.12 -2.01 27.46
CA PRO A 118 0.49 -0.69 27.38
C PRO A 118 1.04 -0.35 25.99
N PHE A 119 1.11 -1.32 25.08
CA PHE A 119 1.67 -1.15 23.74
C PHE A 119 0.60 -1.04 22.66
N TYR A 120 -0.67 -0.91 23.04
CA TYR A 120 -1.79 -0.82 22.10
C TYR A 120 -1.84 -2.01 21.14
N LYS A 121 -1.56 -3.21 21.64
CA LYS A 121 -1.62 -4.44 20.85
C LYS A 121 -3.05 -4.72 20.34
N VAL A 122 -3.16 -5.02 19.04
CA VAL A 122 -4.43 -5.37 18.39
C VAL A 122 -4.91 -6.74 18.90
N SER A 123 -6.17 -6.78 19.30
CA SER A 123 -6.87 -7.99 19.71
C SER A 123 -7.47 -8.70 18.50
N TYR A 124 -6.75 -9.66 17.93
CA TYR A 124 -7.29 -10.50 16.85
C TYR A 124 -8.54 -11.26 17.28
N TYR A 125 -8.70 -11.58 18.56
CA TYR A 125 -9.92 -12.20 19.06
C TYR A 125 -11.15 -11.30 18.86
N LYS A 126 -11.04 -9.98 19.12
CA LYS A 126 -12.13 -9.03 18.88
C LYS A 126 -12.49 -8.96 17.39
N LEU A 127 -11.49 -8.99 16.50
CA LEU A 127 -11.68 -8.96 15.05
C LEU A 127 -12.26 -10.28 14.48
N GLU A 128 -11.75 -11.42 14.92
CA GLU A 128 -12.20 -12.76 14.52
C GLU A 128 -13.65 -13.02 14.97
N LYS A 129 -14.01 -12.65 16.21
CA LYS A 129 -15.36 -12.81 16.76
C LYS A 129 -16.43 -12.12 15.92
N LYS A 130 -16.06 -11.00 15.26
CA LYS A 130 -16.93 -10.23 14.37
C LYS A 130 -16.74 -10.54 12.89
N SER A 131 -15.91 -11.55 12.57
CA SER A 131 -15.59 -11.98 11.21
C SER A 131 -14.93 -10.91 10.31
N PHE A 132 -14.32 -9.88 10.90
CA PHE A 132 -13.55 -8.87 10.16
C PHE A 132 -12.17 -9.41 9.77
N LEU A 133 -11.60 -10.29 10.59
CA LEU A 133 -10.34 -10.98 10.31
C LEU A 133 -10.63 -12.45 9.98
N LYS A 134 -10.49 -12.82 8.71
CA LYS A 134 -10.72 -14.21 8.24
C LYS A 134 -9.48 -15.10 8.41
N GLN A 135 -8.31 -14.51 8.26
CA GLN A 135 -7.03 -15.19 8.36
C GLN A 135 -6.18 -14.44 9.36
N ARG A 136 -5.72 -15.15 10.39
CA ARG A 136 -4.85 -14.58 11.41
C ARG A 136 -3.45 -14.39 10.84
N PRO A 137 -2.85 -13.19 10.94
CA PRO A 137 -1.46 -12.99 10.57
C PRO A 137 -0.53 -13.79 11.51
N PRO A 138 0.66 -14.17 11.04
CA PRO A 138 1.65 -14.90 11.84
C PRO A 138 2.38 -14.01 12.86
N LEU A 139 2.14 -12.70 12.85
CA LEU A 139 2.79 -11.70 13.71
C LEU A 139 1.76 -10.88 14.48
N ASP A 140 2.22 -10.19 15.52
CA ASP A 140 1.43 -9.23 16.28
C ASP A 140 1.52 -7.83 15.66
N PHE A 141 0.39 -7.13 15.62
CA PHE A 141 0.30 -5.73 15.21
C PHE A 141 -0.14 -4.85 16.37
N TYR A 142 0.25 -3.59 16.31
CA TYR A 142 -0.03 -2.57 17.30
C TYR A 142 -0.71 -1.39 16.63
N LEU A 143 -1.59 -0.70 17.35
CA LEU A 143 -2.15 0.56 16.90
C LEU A 143 -1.20 1.71 17.24
N THR A 144 -0.97 2.55 16.25
CA THR A 144 -0.31 3.84 16.45
C THR A 144 -1.34 4.89 16.87
N GLU A 145 -0.90 5.88 17.65
CA GLU A 145 -1.75 7.00 18.06
C GLU A 145 -2.12 7.91 16.88
N GLN A 146 -1.33 7.87 15.80
CA GLN A 146 -1.59 8.63 14.57
C GLN A 146 -2.59 7.87 13.68
N GLU A 147 -3.80 8.40 13.60
CA GLU A 147 -4.86 7.98 12.67
C GLU A 147 -5.30 6.51 12.81
N ASN A 148 -5.03 5.85 13.95
CA ASN A 148 -5.32 4.42 14.16
C ASN A 148 -4.69 3.51 13.09
N MET A 149 -3.51 3.89 12.58
CA MET A 149 -2.75 3.05 11.66
C MET A 149 -2.07 1.92 12.41
N ILE A 150 -1.98 0.75 11.79
CA ILE A 150 -1.29 -0.39 12.38
C ILE A 150 0.21 -0.36 12.08
N THR A 151 0.98 -0.94 12.99
CA THR A 151 2.41 -1.16 12.83
C THR A 151 2.81 -2.53 13.34
N HIS A 152 3.84 -3.11 12.72
CA HIS A 152 4.48 -4.34 13.19
C HIS A 152 5.60 -4.05 14.21
N GLN A 153 6.00 -2.77 14.35
CA GLN A 153 7.01 -2.34 15.30
C GLN A 153 6.36 -2.10 16.66
N LYS A 154 6.96 -2.65 17.70
CA LYS A 154 6.48 -2.43 19.06
C LYS A 154 6.73 -0.96 19.46
N PRO A 155 5.71 -0.20 19.89
CA PRO A 155 5.85 1.18 20.36
C PRO A 155 6.76 1.33 21.59
#